data_AF-A0A9J5XZ56-F1
#
_entry.id   AF-A0A9J5XZ56-F1
#
_cell.length_a   1.000
_cell.length_b   1.000
_cell.length_c   1.000
_cell.angle_alpha   90.00
_cell.angle_beta   90.00
_cell.angle_gamma   90.00
#
_symmetry.space_group_name_H-M   'P 1'
#
loop_
_entity.id
_entity.type
_entity.pdbx_description
1 polymer ?
#
loop_
_entity_poly.entity_id
_entity_poly.type
_entity_poly.pdbx_seq_one_letter_code
_entity_poly.pdbx_strand_id
1 'polypeptide(L)' 'MRRILCEPCGGTGWLLCDFCKGQKTNVKSETNKIYRRCPSCRATGYLLCSKCKVFKCVTFPNDEDGEVQFLTL' A
#
# COMPACT_ATOMS: atom_id res chain seq x y z
N MET A 1 -14.78 -19.09 -3.70
CA MET A 1 -13.70 -18.35 -3.00
C MET A 1 -13.79 -16.87 -3.36
N ARG A 2 -14.42 -16.03 -2.53
CA ARG A 2 -14.48 -14.58 -2.74
C ARG A 2 -13.17 -13.97 -2.27
N ARG A 3 -12.49 -13.22 -3.15
CA ARG A 3 -11.27 -12.47 -2.82
C ARG A 3 -11.71 -11.08 -2.37
N ILE A 4 -11.50 -10.73 -1.10
CA ILE A 4 -11.80 -9.37 -0.62
C ILE A 4 -10.65 -8.48 -1.09
N LEU A 5 -10.94 -7.64 -2.08
CA LEU A 5 -9.96 -6.73 -2.66
C LEU A 5 -9.73 -5.57 -1.69
N CYS A 6 -8.49 -5.35 -1.29
CA CYS A 6 -8.15 -4.27 -0.38
C CYS A 6 -8.28 -2.93 -1.10
N GLU A 7 -9.35 -2.18 -0.83
CA GLU A 7 -9.65 -0.89 -1.48
C GLU A 7 -8.47 0.09 -1.46
N PRO A 8 -7.77 0.35 -0.33
CA PRO A 8 -6.65 1.28 -0.32
C PRO A 8 -5.57 1.02 -1.36
N CYS A 9 -5.26 -0.25 -1.66
CA CYS A 9 -4.18 -0.62 -2.59
C CYS A 9 -4.68 -1.31 -3.86
N GLY A 10 -5.99 -1.42 -4.08
CA GLY A 10 -6.55 -2.18 -5.20
C GLY A 10 -6.07 -3.64 -5.26
N GLY A 11 -5.65 -4.22 -4.13
CA GLY A 11 -5.10 -5.58 -4.05
C GLY A 11 -3.61 -5.75 -4.39
N THR A 12 -2.87 -4.69 -4.75
CA THR A 12 -1.42 -4.79 -5.07
C THR A 12 -0.56 -5.04 -3.82
N GLY A 13 -1.04 -4.67 -2.64
CA GLY A 13 -0.29 -4.77 -1.38
C GLY A 13 0.70 -3.62 -1.11
N TRP A 14 0.86 -2.70 -2.05
CA TRP A 14 1.74 -1.54 -1.92
C TRP A 14 1.14 -0.31 -2.61
N LEU A 15 1.56 0.86 -2.18
CA LEU A 15 1.13 2.17 -2.68
C LEU A 15 2.33 2.89 -3.27
N LEU A 16 2.13 3.60 -4.39
CA LEU A 16 3.17 4.49 -4.91
C LEU A 16 3.52 5.51 -3.83
N CYS A 17 4.81 5.79 -3.63
CA CYS A 17 5.20 6.77 -2.62
C CYS A 17 4.78 8.16 -3.08
N ASP A 18 3.82 8.79 -2.39
CA ASP A 18 3.28 10.10 -2.78
C ASP A 18 4.35 11.21 -2.77
N PHE A 19 5.33 11.10 -1.87
CA PHE A 19 6.41 12.08 -1.76
C PHE A 19 7.32 12.09 -2.98
N CYS A 20 7.78 10.92 -3.45
CA CYS A 20 8.73 10.85 -4.57
C CYS A 20 8.11 10.41 -5.89
N LYS A 21 6.83 10.02 -5.91
CA LYS A 21 6.10 9.53 -7.08
C LYS A 21 6.87 8.48 -7.88
N GLY A 22 7.64 7.64 -7.18
CA GLY A 22 8.47 6.59 -7.80
C GLY A 22 9.90 6.99 -8.20
N GLN A 23 10.32 8.26 -8.03
CA GLN A 23 11.66 8.75 -8.42
C GLN A 23 12.81 8.22 -7.55
N LYS A 24 12.53 7.86 -6.28
CA LYS A 24 13.44 7.21 -5.29
C LYS A 24 14.64 8.02 -4.80
N THR A 25 15.40 8.65 -5.69
CA THR A 25 16.65 9.36 -5.38
C THR A 25 16.68 10.73 -6.02
N ASN A 26 17.51 11.63 -5.48
CA ASN A 26 17.63 13.03 -5.93
C ASN A 26 16.26 13.74 -6.00
N VAL A 27 15.43 13.47 -4.99
CA VAL A 27 14.07 13.98 -4.93
C VAL A 27 14.09 15.38 -4.34
N LYS A 28 13.34 16.29 -4.94
CA LYS A 28 13.22 17.68 -4.49
C LYS A 28 11.89 17.86 -3.75
N SER A 29 11.90 18.40 -2.53
CA SER A 29 10.68 18.75 -1.79
C SER A 29 10.05 20.03 -2.33
N GLU A 30 8.81 20.29 -1.91
CA GLU A 30 8.11 21.56 -2.15
C GLU A 30 8.92 22.78 -1.67
N THR A 31 9.67 22.62 -0.57
CA THR A 31 10.59 23.64 -0.02
C THR A 31 11.94 23.73 -0.73
N ASN A 32 12.07 23.16 -1.94
CA ASN A 32 13.30 23.09 -2.74
C ASN A 32 14.47 22.30 -2.12
N LYS A 33 14.28 21.63 -0.98
CA LYS A 33 15.32 20.79 -0.38
C LYS A 33 15.52 19.52 -1.19
N ILE A 34 16.78 19.19 -1.48
CA ILE A 34 17.13 17.99 -2.24
C ILE A 34 17.51 16.87 -1.29
N TYR A 35 16.88 15.71 -1.47
CA TYR A 35 17.17 14.49 -0.74
C TYR A 35 17.84 13.47 -1.67
N ARG A 36 19.04 12.99 -1.30
CA ARG A 36 19.74 11.94 -2.05
C ARG A 36 18.92 10.65 -2.15
N ARG A 37 18.27 10.26 -1.05
CA ARG A 37 17.28 9.17 -0.99
C ARG A 37 15.98 9.73 -0.46
N CYS A 38 14.85 9.33 -1.05
CA CYS A 38 13.53 9.76 -0.61
C CYS A 38 13.37 9.55 0.92
N PRO A 39 13.00 10.59 1.69
CA PRO A 39 12.85 10.47 3.14
C PRO A 39 11.66 9.59 3.54
N SER A 40 10.63 9.52 2.69
CA SER A 40 9.43 8.72 2.94
C SER A 40 9.64 7.23 2.67
N CYS A 41 10.06 6.85 1.45
CA CYS A 41 10.19 5.45 1.05
C CYS A 41 11.62 4.90 1.08
N ARG A 42 12.62 5.70 1.50
CA ARG A 42 14.03 5.28 1.64
C ARG A 42 14.62 4.63 0.37
N ALA A 43 14.31 5.21 -0.79
CA ALA A 43 14.71 4.75 -2.13
C ALA A 43 13.99 3.49 -2.67
N THR A 44 12.94 3.03 -2.00
CA THR A 44 12.11 1.91 -2.48
C THR A 44 11.16 2.33 -3.62
N GLY A 45 10.58 3.53 -3.53
CA GLY A 45 9.65 4.10 -4.54
C GLY A 45 8.17 3.81 -4.27
N TYR A 46 7.89 2.90 -3.35
CA TYR A 46 6.56 2.55 -2.88
C TYR A 46 6.57 2.36 -1.36
N LEU A 47 5.39 2.37 -0.75
CA LEU A 47 5.14 2.06 0.66
C LEU A 47 4.27 0.82 0.75
N LEU A 48 4.53 -0.04 1.75
CA LEU A 48 3.64 -1.17 2.01
C LEU A 48 2.26 -0.64 2.42
N CYS A 49 1.19 -1.25 1.90
CA CYS A 49 -0.15 -0.92 2.32
C CYS A 49 -0.29 -1.21 3.82
N SER A 50 -0.72 -0.23 4.61
CA SER A 50 -0.87 -0.36 6.07
C SER A 50 -1.89 -1.41 6.48
N LYS A 51 -2.92 -1.64 5.65
CA LYS A 51 -3.96 -2.66 5.85
C LYS A 51 -3.45 -4.07 5.52
N CYS A 52 -2.70 -4.22 4.42
CA CYS A 52 -2.21 -5.52 3.97
C CYS A 52 -0.93 -5.97 4.67
N LYS A 53 0.02 -5.04 4.86
CA LYS A 53 1.39 -5.28 5.33
C LYS A 53 2.15 -6.35 4.53
N VAL A 54 1.72 -6.68 3.31
CA VAL A 54 2.33 -7.68 2.41
C VAL A 54 2.24 -7.24 0.94
N PHE A 55 3.16 -7.73 0.11
CA PHE A 55 3.26 -7.41 -1.33
C PHE A 55 2.22 -8.09 -2.24
N LYS A 56 1.31 -8.88 -1.67
CA LYS A 56 0.21 -9.51 -2.40
C LYS A 56 -0.95 -9.70 -1.43
N CYS A 57 -1.88 -8.76 -1.45
CA CYS A 57 -2.97 -8.70 -0.47
C CYS A 57 -4.06 -9.70 -0.84
N VAL A 58 -3.87 -10.96 -0.43
CA VAL A 58 -4.97 -11.91 -0.27
C VAL A 58 -5.47 -11.75 1.16
N THR A 59 -6.28 -10.71 1.39
CA THR A 59 -6.94 -10.52 2.68
C THR A 59 -7.81 -11.74 2.94
N PHE A 60 -7.40 -12.55 3.93
CA PHE A 60 -8.30 -13.54 4.52
C PHE A 60 -9.25 -12.77 5.45
N PRO A 61 -10.54 -13.13 5.50
CA PRO A 61 -11.51 -12.45 6.36
C PRO A 61 -11.01 -12.43 7.82
N ASN A 62 -11.12 -11.30 8.50
CA ASN A 62 -10.89 -11.19 9.94
C ASN A 62 -12.16 -10.74 10.67
N ASP A 63 -12.09 -10.70 12.00
CA ASP A 63 -13.24 -10.38 12.87
C ASP A 63 -13.80 -8.95 12.69
N GLU A 64 -13.09 -8.08 11.96
CA GLU A 64 -13.54 -6.71 11.64
C GLU A 64 -14.27 -6.62 10.30
N ASP A 65 -14.27 -7.68 9.48
CA ASP A 65 -14.93 -7.70 8.16
C ASP A 65 -16.47 -7.93 8.25
N GLY A 66 -17.03 -8.10 9.46
CA GLY A 66 -18.45 -8.40 9.68
C GLY A 66 -18.82 -9.86 9.38
N GLU A 67 -19.94 -10.35 9.92
CA GLU A 67 -20.39 -11.74 9.74
C GLU A 67 -20.33 -12.15 8.26
N VAL A 68 -19.45 -13.11 7.97
CA VAL A 68 -19.42 -13.80 6.69
C VAL A 68 -20.73 -14.56 6.60
N GLN A 69 -21.74 -13.96 5.97
CA GLN A 69 -22.96 -14.68 5.58
C GLN A 69 -22.55 -15.75 4.57
N PHE A 70 -22.24 -16.93 5.10
CA PHE A 70 -22.29 -18.19 4.36
C PHE A 70 -23.75 -18.35 3.94
N LEU A 71 -24.14 -17.71 2.84
CA LEU A 71 -25.37 -18.08 2.15
C LEU A 71 -25.15 -19.50 1.62
N THR A 72 -25.69 -20.40 2.41
CA THR A 72 -26.03 -21.79 2.20
C THR A 72 -26.59 -22.02 0.80
N LEU A 73 -26.08 -23.09 0.16
CA LEU A 73 -26.66 -23.93 -0.90
C LEU A 73 -27.46 -23.25 -2.02
#